data_AF-A0A7W1DKN0-F1
#
_entry.id   AF-A0A7W1DKN0-F1
#
_cell.length_a   1.000
_cell.length_b   1.000
_cell.length_c   1.000
_cell.angle_alpha   90.00
_cell.angle_beta   90.00
_cell.angle_gamma   90.00
#
_symmetry.space_group_name_H-M   'P 1'
#
loop_
_entity.id
_entity.type
_entity.pdbx_description
1 polymer ?
#
loop_
_entity_poly.entity_id
_entity_poly.type
_entity_poly.pdbx_seq_one_letter_code
_entity_poly.pdbx_strand_id
1 'polypeptide(L)'
;PYQETPDQDAAIAAVKADMQSTRPMDRLVCGDVGFGKTEVAVRAAFKAALAGKQVMMLAPTTILVQQHFRTFKERLGRFAVRVESLSRFSTTAERRRTLRDFAAGEVDVLIGTHALLGAEVRPKDLGLVIVDEEQRFGVKHKERLKEFKASVDLLTLTATPIPRTMQMGLATLRDISIIETPPSGRRSILTHVGPYEEALLARAIEKEVRRGGQVFFVHNRIDTIDEVAERLQALVPGAQFVTAHGRMPERALEDVMRRFLDREADALVTTTIVESGLDVATANTLIVDRADGMGLAQLYQLRGRIGRSTEQAYAYLFAPLGATPESQKRLEALMDFTELGSGFAIAMRDLEIRGAGNLLGSEQSGQIAAVGFEMYLRLLEEAVALAKGQPVREEQPPPVIVELALDAYLPVDYVRDEIERVDLYRRSSGVHTLAELDDLAEELLERFGELPEPALNLLGLSRIKLLAREVGATAVNYRSSTLSITGVTATLAAPALIRKATGGIVAGREGRVTVNGSASGPVELAEETLRALARA
;
A
#
# COMPACT_ATOMS: atom_id res chain seq x y z
N PRO A 1 4.38 -25.03 15.52
CA PRO A 1 4.82 -25.03 14.11
C PRO A 1 3.64 -24.60 13.22
N TYR A 2 3.79 -23.47 12.53
CA TYR A 2 2.82 -23.02 11.53
C TYR A 2 3.29 -23.51 10.16
N GLN A 3 2.35 -23.80 9.27
CA GLN A 3 2.67 -24.10 7.87
C GLN A 3 2.88 -22.79 7.12
N GLU A 4 3.97 -22.69 6.37
CA GLU A 4 4.27 -21.50 5.59
C GLU A 4 3.22 -21.27 4.49
N THR A 5 2.96 -20.01 4.17
CA THR A 5 2.13 -19.64 3.01
C THR A 5 2.96 -19.75 1.72
N PRO A 6 2.32 -19.89 0.54
CA PRO A 6 3.04 -19.92 -0.73
C PRO A 6 3.98 -18.72 -0.93
N ASP A 7 3.55 -17.52 -0.52
CA ASP A 7 4.37 -16.31 -0.62
C ASP A 7 5.55 -16.32 0.36
N GLN A 8 5.36 -16.87 1.56
CA GLN A 8 6.46 -17.05 2.52
C GLN A 8 7.49 -18.03 1.98
N ASP A 9 7.05 -19.17 1.44
CA ASP A 9 7.95 -20.16 0.83
C ASP A 9 8.72 -19.58 -0.35
N ALA A 10 8.06 -18.80 -1.21
CA ALA A 10 8.70 -18.10 -2.31
C ALA A 10 9.75 -17.08 -1.81
N ALA A 11 9.42 -16.28 -0.79
CA ALA A 11 10.35 -15.33 -0.20
C ALA A 11 11.55 -16.02 0.47
N ILE A 12 11.32 -17.12 1.19
CA ILE A 12 12.37 -17.94 1.82
C ILE A 12 13.29 -18.53 0.76
N ALA A 13 12.72 -19.08 -0.32
CA ALA A 13 13.50 -19.66 -1.41
C ALA A 13 14.37 -18.60 -2.11
N ALA A 14 13.80 -17.43 -2.40
CA ALA A 14 14.52 -16.32 -3.03
C ALA A 14 15.68 -15.82 -2.17
N VAL A 15 15.44 -15.56 -0.87
CA VAL A 15 16.50 -15.16 0.08
C VAL A 15 17.62 -16.21 0.13
N LYS A 16 17.27 -17.50 0.20
CA LYS A 16 18.27 -18.58 0.23
C LYS A 16 19.09 -18.67 -1.05
N ALA A 17 18.47 -18.46 -2.20
CA ALA A 17 19.13 -18.47 -3.50
C ALA A 17 20.13 -17.30 -3.61
N ASP A 18 19.73 -16.11 -3.17
CA ASP A 18 20.62 -14.94 -3.18
C ASP A 18 21.80 -15.13 -2.23
N MET A 19 21.59 -15.65 -1.02
CA MET A 19 22.66 -15.99 -0.07
C MET A 19 23.63 -17.08 -0.60
N GLN A 20 23.27 -17.78 -1.67
CA GLN A 20 24.13 -18.77 -2.35
C GLN A 20 24.81 -18.19 -3.59
N SER A 21 24.47 -16.96 -3.98
CA SER A 21 25.09 -16.25 -5.08
C SER A 21 26.52 -15.83 -4.75
N THR A 22 27.31 -15.56 -5.78
CA THR A 22 28.64 -14.95 -5.63
C THR A 22 28.57 -13.45 -5.38
N ARG A 23 27.41 -12.81 -5.59
CA ARG A 23 27.19 -11.38 -5.33
C ARG A 23 26.52 -11.21 -3.97
N PRO A 24 26.94 -10.23 -3.14
CA PRO A 24 26.24 -9.90 -1.90
C PRO A 24 24.77 -9.60 -2.16
N MET A 25 23.90 -10.21 -1.38
CA MET A 25 22.45 -10.01 -1.45
C MET A 25 22.09 -8.58 -0.98
N ASP A 26 21.17 -7.92 -1.68
CA ASP A 26 20.47 -6.72 -1.18
C ASP A 26 18.97 -6.86 -1.44
N ARG A 27 18.29 -7.61 -0.57
CA ARG A 27 16.87 -7.96 -0.73
C ARG A 27 15.97 -7.24 0.25
N LEU A 28 14.84 -6.75 -0.24
CA LEU A 28 13.74 -6.19 0.54
C LEU A 28 12.57 -7.17 0.59
N VAL A 29 12.18 -7.58 1.80
CA VAL A 29 10.96 -8.36 2.05
C VAL A 29 9.88 -7.43 2.55
N CYS A 30 8.87 -7.24 1.72
CA CYS A 30 7.66 -6.49 2.01
C CYS A 30 6.55 -7.45 2.43
N GLY A 31 5.77 -7.06 3.42
CA GLY A 31 4.55 -7.78 3.77
C GLY A 31 3.86 -7.07 4.90
N ASP A 32 2.57 -7.26 5.07
CA ASP A 32 1.86 -6.61 6.17
C ASP A 32 2.34 -7.16 7.53
N VAL A 33 1.97 -6.44 8.57
CA VAL A 33 2.20 -6.78 9.95
C VAL A 33 1.59 -8.17 10.27
N GLY A 34 2.42 -9.07 10.78
CA GLY A 34 2.01 -10.45 11.12
C GLY A 34 2.04 -11.45 9.96
N PHE A 35 2.48 -11.07 8.75
CA PHE A 35 2.56 -11.98 7.61
C PHE A 35 3.83 -12.87 7.62
N GLY A 36 4.48 -13.01 8.77
CA GLY A 36 5.64 -13.90 8.92
C GLY A 36 6.95 -13.40 8.32
N LYS A 37 7.14 -12.09 8.15
CA LYS A 37 8.46 -11.51 7.76
C LYS A 37 9.60 -11.97 8.68
N THR A 38 9.32 -12.05 9.98
CA THR A 38 10.27 -12.54 10.98
C THR A 38 10.66 -14.00 10.74
N GLU A 39 9.78 -14.83 10.18
CA GLU A 39 10.11 -16.22 9.82
C GLU A 39 11.18 -16.29 8.75
N VAL A 40 11.05 -15.45 7.71
CA VAL A 40 12.05 -15.33 6.63
C VAL A 40 13.41 -14.95 7.21
N ALA A 41 13.44 -13.96 8.11
CA ALA A 41 14.66 -13.52 8.78
C ALA A 41 15.29 -14.58 9.68
N VAL A 42 14.49 -15.30 10.48
CA VAL A 42 14.98 -16.42 11.32
C VAL A 42 15.62 -17.51 10.46
N ARG A 43 15.00 -17.87 9.33
CA ARG A 43 15.52 -18.90 8.42
C ARG A 43 16.81 -18.45 7.71
N ALA A 44 16.89 -17.18 7.31
CA ALA A 44 18.11 -16.59 6.76
C ALA A 44 19.25 -16.58 7.79
N ALA A 45 18.97 -16.11 9.00
CA ALA A 45 19.94 -16.09 10.10
C ALA A 45 20.43 -17.50 10.46
N PHE A 46 19.53 -18.47 10.51
CA PHE A 46 19.89 -19.86 10.77
C PHE A 46 20.81 -20.44 9.69
N LYS A 47 20.52 -20.16 8.40
CA LYS A 47 21.40 -20.59 7.30
C LYS A 47 22.80 -19.98 7.40
N ALA A 48 22.90 -18.69 7.73
CA ALA A 48 24.18 -18.01 7.92
C ALA A 48 24.95 -18.59 9.12
N ALA A 49 24.29 -18.75 10.27
CA ALA A 49 24.88 -19.31 11.47
C ALA A 49 25.41 -20.74 11.26
N LEU A 50 24.67 -21.60 10.56
CA LEU A 50 25.11 -22.96 10.23
C LEU A 50 26.32 -22.98 9.29
N ALA A 51 26.53 -21.94 8.49
CA ALA A 51 27.72 -21.77 7.66
C ALA A 51 28.92 -21.19 8.44
N GLY A 52 28.79 -21.02 9.76
CA GLY A 52 29.81 -20.41 10.62
C GLY A 52 29.94 -18.90 10.47
N LYS A 53 28.95 -18.24 9.82
CA LYS A 53 28.90 -16.79 9.66
C LYS A 53 28.07 -16.16 10.77
N GLN A 54 28.51 -15.01 11.25
CA GLN A 54 27.78 -14.23 12.23
C GLN A 54 26.69 -13.37 11.57
N VAL A 55 25.63 -13.10 12.33
CA VAL A 55 24.46 -12.34 11.90
C VAL A 55 24.23 -11.17 12.84
N MET A 56 23.97 -9.99 12.28
CA MET A 56 23.45 -8.85 13.01
C MET A 56 22.01 -8.59 12.64
N MET A 57 21.14 -8.38 13.63
CA MET A 57 19.77 -7.93 13.42
C MET A 57 19.55 -6.58 14.07
N LEU A 58 19.21 -5.59 13.24
CA LEU A 58 18.95 -4.21 13.62
C LEU A 58 17.45 -3.99 13.71
N ALA A 59 16.99 -3.52 14.86
CA ALA A 59 15.62 -3.08 15.07
C ALA A 59 15.58 -1.62 15.55
N PRO A 60 14.53 -0.85 15.25
CA PRO A 60 14.54 0.60 15.51
C PRO A 60 14.34 0.93 17.00
N THR A 61 13.71 0.05 17.77
CA THR A 61 13.41 0.27 19.18
C THR A 61 13.91 -0.89 20.05
N THR A 62 14.24 -0.60 21.31
CA THR A 62 14.65 -1.58 22.32
C THR A 62 13.59 -2.68 22.52
N ILE A 63 12.31 -2.34 22.33
CA ILE A 63 11.18 -3.26 22.45
C ILE A 63 11.21 -4.30 21.33
N LEU A 64 11.37 -3.87 20.07
CA LEU A 64 11.49 -4.79 18.93
C LEU A 64 12.74 -5.66 19.04
N VAL A 65 13.85 -5.14 19.60
CA VAL A 65 15.03 -5.96 19.93
C VAL A 65 14.66 -7.11 20.86
N GLN A 66 13.90 -6.85 21.93
CA GLN A 66 13.50 -7.91 22.87
C GLN A 66 12.52 -8.90 22.24
N GLN A 67 11.60 -8.44 21.41
CA GLN A 67 10.66 -9.30 20.70
C GLN A 67 11.37 -10.25 19.72
N HIS A 68 12.29 -9.71 18.92
CA HIS A 68 13.12 -10.51 18.02
C HIS A 68 14.03 -11.44 18.81
N PHE A 69 14.64 -10.98 19.90
CA PHE A 69 15.46 -11.82 20.77
C PHE A 69 14.70 -13.01 21.33
N ARG A 70 13.49 -12.82 21.86
CA ARG A 70 12.63 -13.90 22.35
C ARG A 70 12.30 -14.90 21.24
N THR A 71 11.89 -14.39 20.08
CA THR A 71 11.52 -15.22 18.92
C THR A 71 12.71 -16.03 18.42
N PHE A 72 13.86 -15.41 18.21
CA PHE A 72 15.08 -16.09 17.75
C PHE A 72 15.57 -17.10 18.78
N LYS A 73 15.56 -16.76 20.08
CA LYS A 73 15.97 -17.67 21.15
C LYS A 73 15.06 -18.90 21.25
N GLU A 74 13.75 -18.71 21.14
CA GLU A 74 12.79 -19.82 21.13
C GLU A 74 12.96 -20.72 19.90
N ARG A 75 13.10 -20.11 18.72
CA ARG A 75 13.16 -20.83 17.43
C ARG A 75 14.51 -21.51 17.19
N LEU A 76 15.60 -20.87 17.62
CA LEU A 76 16.97 -21.35 17.41
C LEU A 76 17.54 -22.09 18.62
N GLY A 77 16.92 -21.99 19.81
CA GLY A 77 17.46 -22.54 21.06
C GLY A 77 17.54 -24.07 21.12
N ARG A 78 16.91 -24.79 20.19
CA ARG A 78 17.09 -26.24 20.02
C ARG A 78 18.33 -26.61 19.21
N PHE A 79 18.97 -25.63 18.59
CA PHE A 79 20.18 -25.78 17.79
C PHE A 79 21.38 -25.20 18.55
N ALA A 80 22.58 -25.59 18.14
CA ALA A 80 23.83 -25.03 18.67
C ALA A 80 24.11 -23.63 18.07
N VAL A 81 23.12 -22.72 18.15
CA VAL A 81 23.20 -21.34 17.68
C VAL A 81 23.01 -20.42 18.87
N ARG A 82 24.04 -19.66 19.23
CA ARG A 82 24.02 -18.72 20.34
C ARG A 82 23.46 -17.37 19.88
N VAL A 83 22.28 -17.04 20.40
CA VAL A 83 21.61 -15.76 20.17
C VAL A 83 21.78 -14.88 21.41
N GLU A 84 22.23 -13.65 21.22
CA GLU A 84 22.34 -12.62 22.27
C GLU A 84 21.66 -11.33 21.82
N SER A 85 21.30 -10.46 22.78
CA SER A 85 20.80 -9.12 22.47
C SER A 85 21.58 -8.03 23.18
N LEU A 86 21.74 -6.89 22.48
CA LEU A 86 22.28 -5.66 23.05
C LEU A 86 21.20 -4.58 22.99
N SER A 87 20.76 -4.20 24.17
CA SER A 87 19.72 -3.20 24.34
C SER A 87 20.08 -2.31 25.53
N ARG A 88 19.30 -1.26 25.77
CA ARG A 88 19.51 -0.39 26.95
C ARG A 88 19.22 -1.10 28.27
N PHE A 89 18.53 -2.24 28.23
CA PHE A 89 18.27 -3.07 29.41
C PHE A 89 19.47 -3.94 29.80
N SER A 90 20.42 -4.16 28.89
CA SER A 90 21.61 -4.95 29.17
C SER A 90 22.50 -4.21 30.16
N THR A 91 22.91 -4.88 31.25
CA THR A 91 23.86 -4.32 32.20
C THR A 91 25.22 -4.08 31.54
N THR A 92 26.03 -3.18 32.11
CA THR A 92 27.39 -2.92 31.61
C THR A 92 28.25 -4.18 31.58
N ALA A 93 28.05 -5.10 32.53
CA ALA A 93 28.75 -6.38 32.59
C ALA A 93 28.33 -7.31 31.45
N GLU A 94 27.03 -7.46 31.21
CA GLU A 94 26.48 -8.25 30.10
C GLU A 94 26.93 -7.68 28.75
N ARG A 95 26.79 -6.37 28.54
CA ARG A 95 27.24 -5.70 27.30
C ARG A 95 28.70 -6.00 27.00
N ARG A 96 29.59 -5.82 27.98
CA ARG A 96 31.02 -6.09 27.82
C ARG A 96 31.31 -7.56 27.51
N ARG A 97 30.57 -8.48 28.12
CA ARG A 97 30.68 -9.91 27.83
C ARG A 97 30.23 -10.22 26.41
N THR A 98 29.01 -9.85 26.04
CA THR A 98 28.44 -10.11 24.72
C THR A 98 29.30 -9.55 23.59
N LEU A 99 29.85 -8.33 23.75
CA LEU A 99 30.74 -7.75 22.75
C LEU A 99 32.06 -8.51 22.59
N ARG A 100 32.65 -9.00 23.69
CA ARG A 100 33.85 -9.84 23.63
C ARG A 100 33.57 -11.18 22.96
N ASP A 101 32.50 -11.84 23.39
CA ASP A 101 32.10 -13.16 22.88
C ASP A 101 31.75 -13.05 21.37
N PHE A 102 31.10 -11.97 20.95
CA PHE A 102 30.81 -11.69 19.54
C PHE A 102 32.08 -11.40 18.72
N ALA A 103 33.06 -10.68 19.27
CA ALA A 103 34.35 -10.48 18.62
C ALA A 103 35.20 -11.76 18.54
N ALA A 104 35.00 -12.71 19.47
CA ALA A 104 35.63 -14.03 19.44
C ALA A 104 34.95 -15.02 18.46
N GLY A 105 33.74 -14.70 18.00
CA GLY A 105 32.91 -15.57 17.16
C GLY A 105 32.13 -16.63 17.95
N GLU A 106 31.95 -16.44 19.26
CA GLU A 106 31.14 -17.35 20.09
C GLU A 106 29.64 -17.04 20.04
N VAL A 107 29.28 -15.82 19.65
CA VAL A 107 27.88 -15.39 19.45
C VAL A 107 27.59 -15.38 17.96
N ASP A 108 26.66 -16.22 17.54
CA ASP A 108 26.29 -16.37 16.13
C ASP A 108 25.33 -15.29 15.67
N VAL A 109 24.34 -14.94 16.50
CA VAL A 109 23.32 -13.94 16.17
C VAL A 109 23.28 -12.87 17.25
N LEU A 110 23.51 -11.62 16.84
CA LEU A 110 23.46 -10.45 17.71
C LEU A 110 22.32 -9.52 17.30
N ILE A 111 21.35 -9.33 18.20
CA ILE A 111 20.15 -8.52 17.95
C ILE A 111 20.27 -7.22 18.76
N GLY A 112 20.03 -6.08 18.13
CA GLY A 112 20.19 -4.81 18.83
C GLY A 112 19.63 -3.62 18.06
N THR A 113 19.69 -2.45 18.70
CA THR A 113 19.28 -1.21 18.06
C THR A 113 20.37 -0.72 17.10
N HIS A 114 20.21 0.49 16.55
CA HIS A 114 21.26 1.19 15.81
C HIS A 114 22.62 1.25 16.53
N ALA A 115 22.68 1.01 17.84
CA ALA A 115 23.93 0.85 18.60
C ALA A 115 24.86 -0.23 18.02
N LEU A 116 24.32 -1.25 17.32
CA LEU A 116 25.16 -2.27 16.67
C LEU A 116 26.01 -1.71 15.52
N LEU A 117 25.66 -0.54 14.97
CA LEU A 117 26.44 0.13 13.92
C LEU A 117 27.63 0.93 14.49
N GLY A 118 27.74 1.02 15.82
CA GLY A 118 28.83 1.71 16.50
C GLY A 118 30.17 1.01 16.35
N ALA A 119 31.27 1.77 16.44
CA ALA A 119 32.64 1.28 16.25
C ALA A 119 33.11 0.23 17.28
N GLU A 120 32.39 0.09 18.40
CA GLU A 120 32.65 -0.89 19.45
C GLU A 120 32.22 -2.31 19.08
N VAL A 121 31.28 -2.46 18.13
CA VAL A 121 30.77 -3.77 17.72
C VAL A 121 31.61 -4.28 16.56
N ARG A 122 32.45 -5.28 16.84
CA ARG A 122 33.36 -5.87 15.87
C ARG A 122 33.06 -7.37 15.71
N PRO A 123 32.38 -7.78 14.63
CA PRO A 123 32.22 -9.19 14.33
C PRO A 123 33.57 -9.80 13.90
N LYS A 124 33.75 -11.09 14.16
CA LYS A 124 34.86 -11.89 13.64
C LYS A 124 34.67 -12.22 12.16
N ASP A 125 33.47 -12.66 11.78
CA ASP A 125 33.13 -13.06 10.42
C ASP A 125 31.63 -12.82 10.15
N LEU A 126 31.28 -11.58 9.80
CA LEU A 126 29.89 -11.18 9.54
C LEU A 126 29.48 -11.62 8.13
N GLY A 127 28.41 -12.42 8.03
CA GLY A 127 27.87 -12.87 6.74
C GLY A 127 26.51 -12.29 6.38
N LEU A 128 25.71 -11.85 7.37
CA LEU A 128 24.36 -11.34 7.13
C LEU A 128 24.01 -10.19 8.07
N VAL A 129 23.44 -9.13 7.53
CA VAL A 129 22.80 -8.05 8.26
C VAL A 129 21.31 -8.04 7.94
N ILE A 130 20.47 -8.10 8.97
CA ILE A 130 19.01 -8.00 8.87
C ILE A 130 18.59 -6.65 9.43
N VAL A 131 17.80 -5.88 8.69
CA VAL A 131 17.29 -4.57 9.10
C VAL A 131 15.78 -4.61 9.11
N ASP A 132 15.16 -4.43 10.27
CA ASP A 132 13.71 -4.32 10.41
C ASP A 132 13.27 -2.86 10.45
N GLU A 133 12.22 -2.51 9.69
CA GLU A 133 11.66 -1.16 9.58
C GLU A 133 12.71 -0.07 9.26
N GLU A 134 13.46 -0.27 8.16
CA GLU A 134 14.56 0.61 7.70
C GLU A 134 14.18 2.11 7.66
N GLN A 135 12.91 2.44 7.37
CA GLN A 135 12.41 3.81 7.31
C GLN A 135 12.55 4.59 8.62
N ARG A 136 12.65 3.90 9.78
CA ARG A 136 12.84 4.52 11.10
C ARG A 136 14.30 4.88 11.39
N PHE A 137 15.26 4.44 10.55
CA PHE A 137 16.68 4.73 10.75
C PHE A 137 17.09 6.06 10.13
N GLY A 138 17.87 6.85 10.89
CA GLY A 138 18.40 8.14 10.42
C GLY A 138 19.46 8.01 9.32
N VAL A 139 19.76 9.13 8.66
CA VAL A 139 20.67 9.20 7.49
C VAL A 139 22.06 8.59 7.79
N LYS A 140 22.66 8.92 8.94
CA LYS A 140 23.97 8.39 9.35
C LYS A 140 24.00 6.86 9.49
N HIS A 141 22.91 6.27 9.99
CA HIS A 141 22.79 4.81 10.10
C HIS A 141 22.71 4.15 8.72
N LYS A 142 22.00 4.79 7.79
CA LYS A 142 21.87 4.32 6.41
C LYS A 142 23.19 4.39 5.65
N GLU A 143 24.00 5.42 5.87
CA GLU A 143 25.35 5.50 5.31
C GLU A 143 26.24 4.35 5.79
N ARG A 144 26.23 4.07 7.10
CA ARG A 144 26.99 2.95 7.65
C ARG A 144 26.52 1.60 7.12
N LEU A 145 25.21 1.43 6.90
CA LEU A 145 24.65 0.24 6.25
C LEU A 145 25.12 0.07 4.80
N LYS A 146 25.30 1.16 4.04
CA LYS A 146 25.84 1.11 2.67
C LYS A 146 27.26 0.55 2.62
N GLU A 147 28.08 0.81 3.64
CA GLU A 147 29.43 0.24 3.72
C GLU A 147 29.40 -1.28 3.87
N PHE A 148 28.42 -1.82 4.61
CA PHE A 148 28.22 -3.27 4.72
C PHE A 148 27.71 -3.91 3.42
N LYS A 149 26.90 -3.19 2.61
CA LYS A 149 26.38 -3.70 1.33
C LYS A 149 27.47 -4.14 0.35
N ALA A 150 28.68 -3.63 0.48
CA ALA A 150 29.78 -3.97 -0.43
C ALA A 150 30.34 -5.38 -0.21
N SER A 151 30.14 -5.98 0.98
CA SER A 151 30.82 -7.23 1.36
C SER A 151 29.96 -8.21 2.16
N VAL A 152 28.76 -7.82 2.58
CA VAL A 152 27.88 -8.60 3.45
C VAL A 152 26.47 -8.63 2.88
N ASP A 153 25.79 -9.77 3.00
CA ASP A 153 24.39 -9.91 2.61
C ASP A 153 23.51 -9.00 3.48
N LEU A 154 22.63 -8.23 2.83
CA LEU A 154 21.67 -7.35 3.50
C LEU A 154 20.25 -7.82 3.21
N LEU A 155 19.50 -8.11 4.28
CA LEU A 155 18.08 -8.41 4.26
C LEU A 155 17.32 -7.29 4.95
N THR A 156 16.47 -6.57 4.23
CA THR A 156 15.59 -5.56 4.83
C THR A 156 14.17 -6.08 4.93
N LEU A 157 13.52 -5.87 6.07
CA LEU A 157 12.10 -6.17 6.31
C LEU A 157 11.33 -4.86 6.46
N THR A 158 10.16 -4.77 5.83
CA THR A 158 9.28 -3.61 6.02
C THR A 158 7.81 -4.03 6.09
N ALA A 159 7.06 -3.35 6.95
CA ALA A 159 5.62 -3.51 7.04
C ALA A 159 4.85 -2.68 6.00
N THR A 160 5.46 -1.66 5.39
CA THR A 160 4.75 -0.78 4.47
C THR A 160 4.67 -1.42 3.08
N PRO A 161 3.46 -1.65 2.52
CA PRO A 161 3.32 -2.13 1.16
C PRO A 161 3.78 -1.04 0.18
N ILE A 162 4.72 -1.37 -0.71
CA ILE A 162 5.11 -0.51 -1.83
C ILE A 162 4.02 -0.63 -2.91
N PRO A 163 3.51 0.46 -3.51
CA PRO A 163 2.53 0.38 -4.61
C PRO A 163 3.05 -0.47 -5.77
N ARG A 164 2.20 -1.28 -6.42
CA ARG A 164 2.59 -2.22 -7.50
C ARG A 164 3.31 -1.56 -8.68
N THR A 165 2.95 -0.32 -9.00
CA THR A 165 3.65 0.52 -9.99
C THR A 165 5.08 0.87 -9.54
N MET A 166 5.25 1.31 -8.29
CA MET A 166 6.58 1.49 -7.69
C MET A 166 7.35 0.17 -7.55
N GLN A 167 6.69 -0.96 -7.34
CA GLN A 167 7.34 -2.27 -7.28
C GLN A 167 8.01 -2.60 -8.61
N MET A 168 7.32 -2.40 -9.75
CA MET A 168 7.90 -2.66 -11.07
C MET A 168 9.09 -1.75 -11.35
N GLY A 169 9.03 -0.47 -10.97
CA GLY A 169 10.14 0.48 -11.10
C GLY A 169 11.32 0.20 -10.15
N LEU A 170 11.06 -0.22 -8.90
CA LEU A 170 12.07 -0.48 -7.87
C LEU A 170 12.66 -1.89 -7.92
N ALA A 171 11.93 -2.89 -8.41
CA ALA A 171 12.44 -4.25 -8.66
C ALA A 171 13.64 -4.24 -9.61
N THR A 172 13.77 -3.19 -10.41
CA THR A 172 14.90 -2.94 -11.29
C THR A 172 16.16 -2.38 -10.61
N LEU A 173 16.07 -1.92 -9.34
CA LEU A 173 17.19 -1.36 -8.56
C LEU A 173 17.54 -2.21 -7.32
N ARG A 174 16.58 -3.01 -6.83
CA ARG A 174 16.70 -3.84 -5.62
C ARG A 174 15.87 -5.10 -5.79
N ASP A 175 16.35 -6.23 -5.29
CA ASP A 175 15.57 -7.46 -5.28
C ASP A 175 14.43 -7.36 -4.24
N ILE A 176 13.19 -7.56 -4.65
CA ILE A 176 12.01 -7.42 -3.78
C ILE A 176 11.27 -8.76 -3.70
N SER A 177 10.87 -9.15 -2.49
CA SER A 177 9.95 -10.26 -2.24
C SER A 177 8.74 -9.74 -1.46
N ILE A 178 7.54 -10.14 -1.88
CA ILE A 178 6.29 -9.67 -1.27
C ILE A 178 5.58 -10.86 -0.65
N ILE A 179 5.04 -10.65 0.55
CA ILE A 179 4.17 -11.59 1.23
C ILE A 179 2.80 -10.92 1.35
N GLU A 180 1.82 -11.43 0.62
CA GLU A 180 0.43 -10.92 0.59
C GLU A 180 -0.55 -11.88 1.29
N THR A 181 -0.22 -13.17 1.29
CA THR A 181 -1.06 -14.20 1.89
C THR A 181 -0.85 -14.25 3.41
N PRO A 182 -1.87 -13.96 4.23
CA PRO A 182 -1.77 -14.08 5.68
C PRO A 182 -1.69 -15.57 6.11
N PRO A 183 -1.03 -15.89 7.24
CA PRO A 183 -0.97 -17.25 7.76
C PRO A 183 -2.35 -17.83 8.11
N SER A 184 -2.51 -19.16 7.97
CA SER A 184 -3.74 -19.88 8.31
C SER A 184 -4.14 -19.71 9.78
N GLY A 185 -5.41 -19.35 10.05
CA GLY A 185 -5.96 -19.20 11.39
C GLY A 185 -6.18 -17.75 11.86
N ARG A 186 -5.79 -16.75 11.05
CA ARG A 186 -6.08 -15.34 11.33
C ARG A 186 -7.55 -15.04 11.04
N ARG A 187 -8.30 -14.68 12.08
CA ARG A 187 -9.70 -14.24 11.95
C ARG A 187 -9.74 -12.74 11.66
N SER A 188 -10.75 -12.28 10.91
CA SER A 188 -10.99 -10.85 10.69
C SER A 188 -11.25 -10.14 12.02
N ILE A 189 -10.87 -8.87 12.13
CA ILE A 189 -11.09 -8.09 13.36
C ILE A 189 -12.52 -7.55 13.33
N LEU A 190 -13.34 -7.93 14.31
CA LEU A 190 -14.70 -7.42 14.43
C LEU A 190 -14.65 -5.98 14.95
N THR A 191 -15.07 -5.04 14.12
CA THR A 191 -15.00 -3.60 14.41
C THR A 191 -16.39 -3.09 14.79
N HIS A 192 -16.51 -2.42 15.93
CA HIS A 192 -17.72 -1.77 16.40
C HIS A 192 -17.49 -0.26 16.46
N VAL A 193 -18.29 0.50 15.71
CA VAL A 193 -18.28 1.97 15.71
C VAL A 193 -19.54 2.46 16.41
N GLY A 194 -19.42 3.35 17.38
CA GLY A 194 -20.58 3.86 18.10
C GLY A 194 -20.30 4.94 19.13
N PRO A 195 -21.33 5.39 19.87
CA PRO A 195 -21.16 6.33 20.96
C PRO A 195 -20.35 5.75 22.11
N TYR A 196 -19.65 6.61 22.83
CA TYR A 196 -18.91 6.20 24.03
C TYR A 196 -19.88 5.69 25.10
N GLU A 197 -19.77 4.40 25.43
CA GLU A 197 -20.61 3.72 26.43
C GLU A 197 -19.74 2.97 27.44
N GLU A 198 -19.74 3.42 28.70
CA GLU A 198 -18.92 2.82 29.77
C GLU A 198 -19.28 1.35 30.03
N ALA A 199 -20.57 0.99 29.95
CA ALA A 199 -21.02 -0.38 30.19
C ALA A 199 -20.49 -1.36 29.13
N LEU A 200 -20.46 -0.94 27.86
CA LEU A 200 -19.88 -1.73 26.78
C LEU A 200 -18.36 -1.85 26.94
N LEU A 201 -17.72 -0.74 27.31
CA LEU A 201 -16.28 -0.65 27.54
C LEU A 201 -15.82 -1.60 28.67
N ALA A 202 -16.49 -1.55 29.82
CA ALA A 202 -16.22 -2.44 30.94
C ALA A 202 -16.35 -3.92 30.56
N ARG A 203 -17.46 -4.28 29.88
CA ARG A 203 -17.70 -5.65 29.41
C ARG A 203 -16.64 -6.12 28.42
N ALA A 204 -16.19 -5.25 27.52
CA ALA A 204 -15.15 -5.58 26.55
C ALA A 204 -13.81 -5.88 27.24
N ILE A 205 -13.42 -5.03 28.19
CA ILE A 205 -12.20 -5.22 28.98
C ILE A 205 -12.29 -6.51 29.81
N GLU A 206 -13.36 -6.68 30.60
CA GLU A 206 -13.54 -7.87 31.44
C GLU A 206 -13.55 -9.17 30.64
N LYS A 207 -14.17 -9.17 29.47
CA LYS A 207 -14.21 -10.33 28.58
C LYS A 207 -12.80 -10.72 28.11
N GLU A 208 -11.97 -9.74 27.76
CA GLU A 208 -10.59 -9.98 27.32
C GLU A 208 -9.72 -10.50 28.47
N VAL A 209 -9.80 -9.85 29.63
CA VAL A 209 -9.05 -10.21 30.83
C VAL A 209 -9.41 -11.62 31.29
N ARG A 210 -10.70 -11.98 31.29
CA ARG A 210 -11.18 -13.32 31.69
C ARG A 210 -10.63 -14.45 30.81
N ARG A 211 -10.34 -14.18 29.53
CA ARG A 211 -9.70 -15.15 28.63
C ARG A 211 -8.17 -15.11 28.66
N GLY A 212 -7.57 -14.32 29.57
CA GLY A 212 -6.13 -14.16 29.69
C GLY A 212 -5.48 -13.41 28.53
N GLY A 213 -6.27 -12.61 27.79
CA GLY A 213 -5.78 -11.70 26.77
C GLY A 213 -5.51 -10.32 27.35
N GLN A 214 -4.98 -9.42 26.50
CA GLN A 214 -4.64 -8.06 26.89
C GLN A 214 -5.39 -7.03 26.05
N VAL A 215 -5.57 -5.83 26.60
CA VAL A 215 -6.33 -4.73 25.97
C VAL A 215 -5.42 -3.55 25.67
N PHE A 216 -5.57 -2.99 24.48
CA PHE A 216 -5.09 -1.64 24.17
C PHE A 216 -6.22 -0.64 24.35
N PHE A 217 -6.02 0.34 25.21
CA PHE A 217 -6.90 1.50 25.33
C PHE A 217 -6.18 2.74 24.82
N VAL A 218 -6.64 3.29 23.69
CA VAL A 218 -6.01 4.44 23.05
C VAL A 218 -6.76 5.71 23.42
N HIS A 219 -6.06 6.60 24.13
CA HIS A 219 -6.49 7.95 24.46
C HIS A 219 -5.47 8.96 23.92
N ASN A 220 -5.82 9.69 22.86
CA ASN A 220 -4.88 10.56 22.16
C ASN A 220 -4.73 11.97 22.79
N ARG A 221 -4.65 12.05 24.13
CA ARG A 221 -4.34 13.29 24.86
C ARG A 221 -3.50 12.96 26.09
N ILE A 222 -2.29 13.52 26.14
CA ILE A 222 -1.35 13.23 27.23
C ILE A 222 -1.82 13.87 28.55
N ASP A 223 -2.40 15.07 28.50
CA ASP A 223 -2.72 15.82 29.71
C ASP A 223 -3.84 15.17 30.55
N THR A 224 -4.67 14.31 29.94
CA THR A 224 -5.82 13.64 30.58
C THR A 224 -5.68 12.11 30.64
N ILE A 225 -4.54 11.55 30.23
CA ILE A 225 -4.36 10.09 30.13
C ILE A 225 -4.39 9.39 31.49
N ASP A 226 -3.80 10.02 32.52
CA ASP A 226 -3.73 9.45 33.86
C ASP A 226 -5.12 9.46 34.53
N GLU A 227 -5.89 10.54 34.35
CA GLU A 227 -7.29 10.62 34.82
C GLU A 227 -8.16 9.53 34.18
N VAL A 228 -7.96 9.28 32.88
CA VAL A 228 -8.66 8.19 32.17
C VAL A 228 -8.24 6.83 32.71
N ALA A 229 -6.95 6.60 32.98
CA ALA A 229 -6.47 5.36 33.56
C ALA A 229 -7.07 5.10 34.95
N GLU A 230 -7.16 6.12 35.81
CA GLU A 230 -7.82 6.03 37.12
C GLU A 230 -9.31 5.70 36.99
N ARG A 231 -10.01 6.35 36.05
CA ARG A 231 -11.43 6.05 35.76
C ARG A 231 -11.61 4.61 35.28
N LEU A 232 -10.72 4.10 34.43
CA LEU A 232 -10.76 2.72 33.96
C LEU A 232 -10.50 1.72 35.09
N GLN A 233 -9.54 2.02 35.97
CA GLN A 233 -9.26 1.22 37.15
C GLN A 233 -10.46 1.15 38.11
N ALA A 234 -11.21 2.26 38.26
CA ALA A 234 -12.45 2.29 39.04
C ALA A 234 -13.58 1.50 38.36
N LEU A 235 -13.66 1.54 37.03
CA LEU A 235 -14.67 0.84 36.23
C LEU A 235 -14.45 -0.67 36.21
N VAL A 236 -13.19 -1.12 36.16
CA VAL A 236 -12.81 -2.55 36.14
C VAL A 236 -11.73 -2.83 37.21
N PRO A 237 -12.10 -2.93 38.50
CA PRO A 237 -11.13 -3.09 39.59
C PRO A 237 -10.31 -4.39 39.52
N GLY A 238 -10.81 -5.40 38.79
CA GLY A 238 -10.15 -6.69 38.63
C GLY A 238 -9.04 -6.74 37.58
N ALA A 239 -8.81 -5.64 36.84
CA ALA A 239 -7.78 -5.55 35.81
C ALA A 239 -6.62 -4.66 36.25
N GLN A 240 -5.40 -5.00 35.84
CA GLN A 240 -4.20 -4.20 36.06
C GLN A 240 -3.96 -3.27 34.86
N PHE A 241 -4.02 -1.96 35.09
CA PHE A 241 -3.78 -0.95 34.07
C PHE A 241 -2.37 -0.37 34.19
N VAL A 242 -1.75 -0.10 33.04
CA VAL A 242 -0.50 0.67 32.96
C VAL A 242 -0.60 1.74 31.89
N THR A 243 0.04 2.89 32.12
CA THR A 243 -0.03 4.05 31.22
C THR A 243 1.27 4.26 30.46
N ALA A 244 1.17 4.49 29.15
CA ALA A 244 2.31 4.73 28.26
C ALA A 244 2.07 5.88 27.29
N HIS A 245 2.87 6.95 27.38
CA HIS A 245 2.78 8.12 26.49
C HIS A 245 4.16 8.69 26.11
N GLY A 246 4.19 9.62 25.15
CA GLY A 246 5.42 9.94 24.41
C GLY A 246 6.31 10.98 25.07
N ARG A 247 5.75 11.68 26.05
CA ARG A 247 6.49 12.55 26.96
C ARG A 247 7.17 11.78 28.10
N MET A 248 6.92 10.48 28.24
CA MET A 248 7.62 9.68 29.25
C MET A 248 9.11 9.60 28.91
N PRO A 249 9.99 9.63 29.92
CA PRO A 249 11.39 9.29 29.71
C PRO A 249 11.51 7.92 29.06
N GLU A 250 12.41 7.77 28.08
CA GLU A 250 12.53 6.55 27.27
C GLU A 250 12.65 5.29 28.14
N ARG A 251 13.38 5.37 29.26
CA ARG A 251 13.54 4.26 30.22
C ARG A 251 12.23 3.88 30.94
N ALA A 252 11.42 4.87 31.31
CA ALA A 252 10.15 4.62 31.98
C ALA A 252 9.12 4.00 31.03
N LEU A 253 9.06 4.50 29.79
CA LEU A 253 8.23 3.91 28.74
C LEU A 253 8.63 2.46 28.48
N GLU A 254 9.94 2.22 28.33
CA GLU A 254 10.53 0.90 28.16
C GLU A 254 10.17 -0.08 29.30
N ASP A 255 10.25 0.36 30.55
CA ASP A 255 9.87 -0.45 31.72
C ASP A 255 8.37 -0.77 31.75
N VAL A 256 7.49 0.20 31.46
CA VAL A 256 6.04 -0.04 31.36
C VAL A 256 5.73 -1.05 30.25
N MET A 257 6.36 -0.90 29.10
CA MET A 257 6.16 -1.81 27.98
C MET A 257 6.65 -3.23 28.29
N ARG A 258 7.76 -3.39 29.01
CA ARG A 258 8.22 -4.69 29.48
C ARG A 258 7.18 -5.36 30.36
N ARG A 259 6.65 -4.65 31.36
CA ARG A 259 5.59 -5.16 32.26
C ARG A 259 4.35 -5.62 31.49
N PHE A 260 3.95 -4.86 30.47
CA PHE A 260 2.86 -5.25 29.59
C PHE A 260 3.19 -6.53 28.78
N LEU A 261 4.38 -6.61 28.17
CA LEU A 261 4.80 -7.78 27.39
C LEU A 261 4.96 -9.07 28.24
N ASP A 262 5.39 -8.92 29.49
CA ASP A 262 5.57 -10.01 30.44
C ASP A 262 4.25 -10.44 31.13
N ARG A 263 3.12 -9.83 30.73
CA ARG A 263 1.77 -10.07 31.26
C ARG A 263 1.60 -9.71 32.73
N GLU A 264 2.37 -8.73 33.21
CA GLU A 264 2.18 -8.14 34.54
C GLU A 264 1.05 -7.10 34.57
N ALA A 265 0.57 -6.68 33.39
CA ALA A 265 -0.55 -5.76 33.23
C ALA A 265 -1.50 -6.28 32.15
N ASP A 266 -2.80 -6.14 32.40
CA ASP A 266 -3.84 -6.64 31.50
C ASP A 266 -4.22 -5.61 30.43
N ALA A 267 -4.14 -4.31 30.77
CA ALA A 267 -4.54 -3.23 29.88
C ALA A 267 -3.47 -2.13 29.80
N LEU A 268 -3.12 -1.74 28.58
CA LEU A 268 -2.23 -0.61 28.30
C LEU A 268 -3.05 0.60 27.87
N VAL A 269 -3.06 1.64 28.70
CA VAL A 269 -3.63 2.95 28.38
C VAL A 269 -2.56 3.79 27.72
N THR A 270 -2.77 4.20 26.47
CA THR A 270 -1.68 4.77 25.66
C THR A 270 -2.17 5.77 24.62
N THR A 271 -1.25 6.57 24.10
CA THR A 271 -1.50 7.43 22.93
C THR A 271 -1.23 6.66 21.63
N THR A 272 -1.10 7.35 20.50
CA THR A 272 -0.74 6.78 19.19
C THR A 272 0.65 6.13 19.11
N ILE A 273 1.41 6.04 20.21
CA ILE A 273 2.77 5.49 20.21
C ILE A 273 2.80 4.00 19.85
N VAL A 274 1.70 3.28 20.12
CA VAL A 274 1.52 1.90 19.69
C VAL A 274 1.60 1.76 18.16
N GLU A 275 1.28 2.80 17.38
CA GLU A 275 1.47 2.82 15.92
C GLU A 275 2.92 2.52 15.53
N SER A 276 3.89 2.87 16.39
CA SER A 276 5.29 2.99 16.02
C SER A 276 6.20 1.80 16.27
N GLY A 277 5.72 0.69 16.83
CA GLY A 277 6.56 -0.51 16.98
C GLY A 277 6.19 -1.46 18.10
N LEU A 278 4.91 -1.52 18.47
CA LEU A 278 4.41 -2.45 19.48
C LEU A 278 3.58 -3.56 18.83
N ASP A 279 4.11 -4.77 18.92
CA ASP A 279 3.46 -5.97 18.47
C ASP A 279 3.26 -6.90 19.68
N VAL A 280 2.03 -6.91 20.18
CA VAL A 280 1.65 -7.72 21.33
C VAL A 280 0.67 -8.78 20.83
N ALA A 281 1.17 -9.99 20.58
CA ALA A 281 0.38 -11.08 20.03
C ALA A 281 -0.82 -11.48 20.92
N THR A 282 -0.73 -11.19 22.22
CA THR A 282 -1.77 -11.42 23.24
C THR A 282 -2.81 -10.31 23.31
N ALA A 283 -2.57 -9.16 22.67
CA ALA A 283 -3.53 -8.08 22.64
C ALA A 283 -4.54 -8.33 21.51
N ASN A 284 -5.77 -8.71 21.90
CA ASN A 284 -6.83 -9.03 20.93
C ASN A 284 -7.98 -8.02 20.98
N THR A 285 -7.98 -7.09 21.94
CA THR A 285 -9.00 -6.04 22.03
C THR A 285 -8.35 -4.67 21.96
N LEU A 286 -8.78 -3.86 20.98
CA LEU A 286 -8.44 -2.45 20.83
C LEU A 286 -9.67 -1.63 21.19
N ILE A 287 -9.47 -0.61 22.01
CA ILE A 287 -10.49 0.37 22.37
C ILE A 287 -9.93 1.76 22.08
N VAL A 288 -10.64 2.56 21.32
CA VAL A 288 -10.29 3.96 21.01
C VAL A 288 -11.43 4.84 21.49
N ASP A 289 -11.17 5.70 22.48
CA ASP A 289 -12.23 6.47 23.12
C ASP A 289 -12.68 7.71 22.33
N ARG A 290 -11.77 8.25 21.49
CA ARG A 290 -11.96 9.42 20.62
C ARG A 290 -11.50 9.16 19.19
N ALA A 291 -12.13 8.17 18.54
CA ALA A 291 -11.83 7.81 17.15
C ALA A 291 -12.17 8.95 16.16
N ASP A 292 -13.07 9.87 16.52
CA ASP A 292 -13.39 11.09 15.76
C ASP A 292 -12.19 12.03 15.59
N GLY A 293 -11.28 12.07 16.57
CA GLY A 293 -10.09 12.91 16.52
C GLY A 293 -8.91 12.30 15.75
N MET A 294 -9.07 11.08 15.22
CA MET A 294 -7.97 10.32 14.63
C MET A 294 -8.12 10.15 13.12
N GLY A 295 -6.99 10.09 12.43
CA GLY A 295 -6.93 9.80 11.00
C GLY A 295 -7.33 8.37 10.66
N LEU A 296 -7.84 8.14 9.45
CA LEU A 296 -8.22 6.80 9.00
C LEU A 296 -7.00 5.86 8.95
N ALA A 297 -5.88 6.35 8.41
CA ALA A 297 -4.63 5.59 8.35
C ALA A 297 -4.09 5.22 9.75
N GLN A 298 -4.27 6.11 10.73
CA GLN A 298 -3.85 5.87 12.12
C GLN A 298 -4.70 4.77 12.77
N LEU A 299 -6.02 4.87 12.65
CA LEU A 299 -6.95 3.85 13.15
C LEU A 299 -6.71 2.50 12.50
N TYR A 300 -6.41 2.46 11.20
CA TYR A 300 -6.06 1.23 10.51
C TYR A 300 -4.75 0.62 11.03
N GLN A 301 -3.70 1.44 11.23
CA GLN A 301 -2.43 0.97 11.78
C GLN A 301 -2.61 0.40 13.19
N LEU A 302 -3.39 1.08 14.05
CA LEU A 302 -3.72 0.59 15.39
C LEU A 302 -4.52 -0.71 15.34
N ARG A 303 -5.52 -0.80 14.47
CA ARG A 303 -6.30 -2.02 14.24
C ARG A 303 -5.39 -3.17 13.81
N GLY A 304 -4.42 -2.92 12.93
CA GLY A 304 -3.42 -3.90 12.50
C GLY A 304 -2.48 -4.41 13.62
N ARG A 305 -2.47 -3.77 14.79
CA ARG A 305 -1.67 -4.21 15.95
C ARG A 305 -2.36 -5.28 16.81
N ILE A 306 -3.66 -5.51 16.64
CA ILE A 306 -4.42 -6.55 17.37
C ILE A 306 -4.77 -7.74 16.47
N GLY A 307 -5.22 -8.84 17.08
CA GLY A 307 -5.76 -9.99 16.33
C GLY A 307 -4.71 -10.79 15.58
N ARG A 308 -3.59 -11.05 16.27
CA ARG A 308 -2.47 -11.86 15.78
C ARG A 308 -2.51 -13.30 16.31
N SER A 309 -3.39 -13.59 17.26
CA SER A 309 -3.65 -14.93 17.74
C SER A 309 -4.75 -15.61 16.89
N THR A 310 -5.01 -16.88 17.17
CA THR A 310 -6.17 -17.61 16.60
C THR A 310 -7.50 -17.16 17.23
N GLU A 311 -7.44 -16.38 18.31
CA GLU A 311 -8.61 -15.86 18.99
C GLU A 311 -9.27 -14.73 18.20
N GLN A 312 -10.59 -14.66 18.30
CA GLN A 312 -11.33 -13.56 17.71
C GLN A 312 -10.92 -12.23 18.36
N ALA A 313 -10.50 -11.27 17.54
CA ALA A 313 -10.14 -9.93 17.97
C ALA A 313 -11.27 -8.93 17.73
N TYR A 314 -11.29 -7.88 18.55
CA TYR A 314 -12.33 -6.86 18.60
C TYR A 314 -11.71 -5.46 18.59
N ALA A 315 -12.25 -4.56 17.78
CA ALA A 315 -11.90 -3.14 17.79
C ALA A 315 -13.15 -2.32 18.13
N TYR A 316 -13.11 -1.57 19.23
CA TYR A 316 -14.17 -0.67 19.65
C TYR A 316 -13.74 0.77 19.38
N LEU A 317 -14.38 1.42 18.41
CA LEU A 317 -14.09 2.78 17.99
C LEU A 317 -15.21 3.70 18.46
N PHE A 318 -14.96 4.43 19.54
CA PHE A 318 -15.92 5.34 20.13
C PHE A 318 -15.78 6.75 19.55
N ALA A 319 -16.92 7.37 19.28
CA ALA A 319 -17.03 8.77 18.89
C ALA A 319 -18.15 9.45 19.70
N PRO A 320 -18.03 10.74 20.03
CA PRO A 320 -19.09 11.45 20.75
C PRO A 320 -20.37 11.56 19.92
N LEU A 321 -21.52 11.59 20.60
CA LEU A 321 -22.82 11.93 20.02
C LEU A 321 -22.74 13.38 19.51
N GLY A 322 -22.57 13.56 18.19
CA GLY A 322 -22.32 14.87 17.55
C GLY A 322 -21.03 14.96 16.72
N ALA A 323 -20.35 13.84 16.44
CA ALA A 323 -19.27 13.81 15.45
C ALA A 323 -19.74 14.35 14.09
N THR A 324 -18.84 15.00 13.34
CA THR A 324 -19.17 15.55 12.02
C THR A 324 -19.61 14.43 11.05
N PRO A 325 -20.50 14.71 10.08
CA PRO A 325 -20.89 13.72 9.07
C PRO A 325 -19.69 13.14 8.30
N GLU A 326 -18.64 13.94 8.12
CA GLU A 326 -17.36 13.51 7.55
C GLU A 326 -16.63 12.49 8.44
N SER A 327 -16.60 12.72 9.76
CA SER A 327 -16.00 11.79 10.72
C SER A 327 -16.76 10.47 10.78
N GLN A 328 -18.09 10.51 10.66
CA GLN A 328 -18.93 9.32 10.60
C GLN A 328 -18.67 8.51 9.34
N LYS A 329 -18.73 9.12 8.16
CA LYS A 329 -18.39 8.46 6.88
C LYS A 329 -16.98 7.86 6.89
N ARG A 330 -16.02 8.56 7.51
CA ARG A 330 -14.64 8.06 7.67
C ARG A 330 -14.59 6.81 8.56
N LEU A 331 -15.31 6.78 9.67
CA LEU A 331 -15.35 5.60 10.55
C LEU A 331 -16.13 4.44 9.93
N GLU A 332 -17.20 4.73 9.18
CA GLU A 332 -17.95 3.73 8.40
C GLU A 332 -17.07 3.09 7.32
N ALA A 333 -16.22 3.86 6.63
CA ALA A 333 -15.27 3.32 5.68
C ALA A 333 -14.32 2.27 6.30
N LEU A 334 -13.96 2.36 7.60
CA LEU A 334 -13.18 1.30 8.27
C LEU A 334 -13.93 -0.03 8.38
N MET A 335 -15.26 0.01 8.43
CA MET A 335 -16.09 -1.19 8.46
C MET A 335 -16.10 -1.91 7.12
N ASP A 336 -16.04 -1.17 6.01
CA ASP A 336 -16.02 -1.76 4.66
C ASP A 336 -14.69 -2.46 4.36
N PHE A 337 -13.58 -1.97 4.92
CA PHE A 337 -12.28 -2.60 4.80
C PHE A 337 -12.08 -3.71 5.85
N THR A 338 -12.87 -4.78 5.74
CA THR A 338 -12.73 -5.98 6.60
C THR A 338 -11.57 -6.89 6.19
N GLU A 339 -11.04 -6.74 4.96
CA GLU A 339 -9.97 -7.58 4.42
C GLU A 339 -8.56 -7.04 4.71
N LEU A 340 -7.66 -7.97 5.04
CA LEU A 340 -6.22 -7.77 5.17
C LEU A 340 -5.63 -7.52 3.78
N GLY A 341 -4.85 -6.43 3.60
CA GLY A 341 -4.33 -5.98 2.30
C GLY A 341 -4.84 -4.61 1.84
N SER A 342 -5.82 -4.03 2.55
CA SER A 342 -6.47 -2.75 2.26
C SER A 342 -5.67 -1.48 2.60
N GLY A 343 -4.45 -1.60 3.16
CA GLY A 343 -3.68 -0.46 3.69
C GLY A 343 -3.40 0.67 2.70
N PHE A 344 -3.27 0.35 1.41
CA PHE A 344 -3.07 1.34 0.36
C PHE A 344 -4.37 2.07 -0.04
N ALA A 345 -5.47 1.32 -0.26
CA ALA A 345 -6.78 1.89 -0.57
C ALA A 345 -7.25 2.85 0.53
N ILE A 346 -6.88 2.55 1.77
CA ILE A 346 -7.17 3.35 2.95
C ILE A 346 -6.32 4.62 3.01
N ALA A 347 -5.02 4.55 2.71
CA ALA A 347 -4.18 5.75 2.64
C ALA A 347 -4.64 6.71 1.54
N MET A 348 -5.06 6.17 0.38
CA MET A 348 -5.63 6.94 -0.72
C MET A 348 -6.97 7.57 -0.32
N ARG A 349 -7.88 6.81 0.30
CA ARG A 349 -9.15 7.36 0.79
C ARG A 349 -8.97 8.37 1.92
N ASP A 350 -8.01 8.18 2.82
CA ASP A 350 -7.67 9.16 3.87
C ASP A 350 -7.13 10.46 3.26
N LEU A 351 -6.33 10.39 2.19
CA LEU A 351 -5.84 11.56 1.46
C LEU A 351 -6.97 12.29 0.70
N GLU A 352 -7.89 11.54 0.09
CA GLU A 352 -9.09 12.07 -0.57
C GLU A 352 -10.06 12.72 0.42
N ILE A 353 -10.37 12.05 1.54
CA ILE A 353 -11.30 12.51 2.57
C ILE A 353 -10.75 13.75 3.28
N ARG A 354 -9.44 13.77 3.62
CA ARG A 354 -8.82 14.93 4.27
C ARG A 354 -8.67 16.14 3.34
N GLY A 355 -8.98 16.00 2.05
CA GLY A 355 -8.91 17.05 1.05
C GLY A 355 -7.59 17.80 1.13
N ALA A 356 -6.49 17.20 0.66
CA ALA A 356 -5.17 17.81 0.70
C ALA A 356 -5.20 19.24 0.13
N GLY A 357 -5.27 20.22 1.02
CA GLY A 357 -5.30 21.64 0.71
C GLY A 357 -3.92 22.14 0.32
N ASN A 358 -3.92 23.03 -0.67
CA ASN A 358 -2.89 23.99 -1.06
C ASN A 358 -1.60 23.45 -1.69
N LEU A 359 -1.71 23.06 -2.96
CA LEU A 359 -0.66 23.40 -3.94
C LEU A 359 -1.16 24.31 -5.06
N LEU A 360 -2.46 24.34 -5.38
CA LEU A 360 -3.03 25.22 -6.41
C LEU A 360 -4.50 25.59 -6.10
N GLY A 361 -4.73 26.70 -5.39
CA GLY A 361 -6.00 27.45 -5.41
C GLY A 361 -7.26 26.78 -4.83
N SER A 362 -8.23 27.62 -4.46
CA SER A 362 -9.49 27.25 -3.81
C SER A 362 -10.52 26.66 -4.79
N GLU A 363 -11.23 25.63 -4.32
CA GLU A 363 -12.40 24.97 -4.93
C GLU A 363 -12.11 23.89 -6.01
N GLN A 364 -11.71 22.67 -5.58
CA GLN A 364 -11.89 21.35 -6.24
C GLN A 364 -10.78 20.34 -5.83
N SER A 365 -10.55 20.15 -4.52
CA SER A 365 -9.35 19.45 -4.00
C SER A 365 -9.40 17.90 -4.00
N GLY A 366 -10.52 17.26 -4.39
CA GLY A 366 -10.67 15.81 -4.32
C GLY A 366 -10.00 15.03 -5.48
N GLN A 367 -10.22 15.46 -6.73
CA GLN A 367 -9.75 14.74 -7.93
C GLN A 367 -8.33 15.15 -8.38
N ILE A 368 -7.89 16.37 -8.07
CA ILE A 368 -6.61 16.93 -8.54
C ILE A 368 -5.41 16.23 -7.88
N ALA A 369 -5.54 15.78 -6.62
CA ALA A 369 -4.48 15.09 -5.90
C ALA A 369 -4.17 13.69 -6.47
N ALA A 370 -5.19 12.98 -6.97
CA ALA A 370 -5.02 11.68 -7.62
C ALA A 370 -4.25 11.80 -8.95
N VAL A 371 -4.56 12.84 -9.74
CA VAL A 371 -3.90 13.11 -11.04
C VAL A 371 -2.42 13.46 -10.86
N GLY A 372 -2.08 14.25 -9.83
CA GLY A 372 -0.69 14.65 -9.58
C GLY A 372 0.23 13.48 -9.18
N PHE A 373 -0.29 12.51 -8.43
CA PHE A 373 0.47 11.33 -8.02
C PHE A 373 0.67 10.33 -9.17
N GLU A 374 -0.36 10.13 -10.00
CA GLU A 374 -0.26 9.28 -11.19
C GLU A 374 0.77 9.83 -12.19
N MET A 375 0.78 11.15 -12.38
CA MET A 375 1.81 11.83 -13.19
C MET A 375 3.21 11.69 -12.58
N TYR A 376 3.34 11.82 -11.26
CA TYR A 376 4.62 11.60 -10.57
C TYR A 376 5.15 10.17 -10.76
N LEU A 377 4.29 9.15 -10.62
CA LEU A 377 4.67 7.76 -10.85
C LEU A 377 5.12 7.52 -12.29
N ARG A 378 4.39 8.07 -13.27
CA ARG A 378 4.76 7.99 -14.68
C ARG A 378 6.12 8.63 -14.95
N LEU A 379 6.36 9.84 -14.44
CA LEU A 379 7.65 10.52 -14.59
C LEU A 379 8.80 9.75 -13.94
N LEU A 380 8.54 9.09 -12.80
CA LEU A 380 9.52 8.25 -12.12
C LEU A 380 9.86 6.99 -12.94
N GLU A 381 8.85 6.32 -13.51
CA GLU A 381 9.04 5.17 -14.42
C GLU A 381 9.86 5.57 -15.67
N GLU A 382 9.55 6.72 -16.27
CA GLU A 382 10.28 7.27 -17.42
C GLU A 382 11.75 7.59 -17.06
N ALA A 383 11.99 8.21 -15.90
CA ALA A 383 13.33 8.52 -15.43
C ALA A 383 14.18 7.26 -15.16
N VAL A 384 13.57 6.20 -14.61
CA VAL A 384 14.23 4.91 -14.37
C VAL A 384 14.56 4.20 -15.70
N ALA A 385 13.67 4.25 -16.69
CA ALA A 385 13.91 3.69 -18.02
C ALA A 385 15.06 4.40 -18.74
N LEU A 386 15.09 5.74 -18.70
CA LEU A 386 16.17 6.57 -19.24
C LEU A 386 17.53 6.26 -18.61
N ALA A 387 17.60 6.15 -17.28
CA ALA A 387 18.84 5.83 -16.57
C ALA A 387 19.43 4.45 -16.96
N LYS A 388 18.61 3.55 -17.51
CA LYS A 388 19.00 2.20 -17.96
C LYS A 388 19.29 2.11 -19.45
N GLY A 389 19.15 3.19 -20.21
CA GLY A 389 19.27 3.17 -21.67
C GLY A 389 18.18 2.37 -22.37
N GLN A 390 17.03 2.15 -21.71
CA GLN A 390 15.86 1.56 -22.35
C GLN A 390 15.15 2.64 -23.17
N PRO A 391 14.57 2.29 -24.35
CA PRO A 391 13.73 3.23 -25.07
C PRO A 391 12.54 3.58 -24.19
N VAL A 392 12.39 4.86 -23.86
CA VAL A 392 11.17 5.39 -23.28
C VAL A 392 10.04 5.03 -24.24
N ARG A 393 8.92 4.48 -23.72
CA ARG A 393 7.72 4.25 -24.54
C ARG A 393 7.47 5.52 -25.36
N GLU A 394 7.44 5.36 -26.68
CA GLU A 394 7.29 6.47 -27.62
C GLU A 394 6.16 7.39 -27.18
N GLU A 395 6.36 8.69 -27.42
CA GLU A 395 5.38 9.74 -27.19
C GLU A 395 3.98 9.23 -27.57
N GLN A 396 3.01 9.39 -26.65
CA GLN A 396 1.62 9.11 -27.01
C GLN A 396 1.34 9.83 -28.33
N PRO A 397 0.83 9.13 -29.37
CA PRO A 397 0.56 9.78 -30.64
C PRO A 397 -0.30 11.01 -30.38
N PRO A 398 -0.06 12.12 -31.12
CA PRO A 398 -0.70 13.40 -30.85
C PRO A 398 -2.21 13.21 -30.69
N PRO A 399 -2.84 13.90 -29.73
CA PRO A 399 -4.24 13.67 -29.42
C PRO A 399 -5.10 13.91 -30.66
N VAL A 400 -5.84 12.90 -31.07
CA VAL A 400 -6.83 13.04 -32.14
C VAL A 400 -7.99 13.86 -31.61
N ILE A 401 -8.24 15.00 -32.25
CA ILE A 401 -9.37 15.89 -31.93
C ILE A 401 -10.57 15.43 -32.75
N VAL A 402 -11.66 15.03 -32.10
CA VAL A 402 -12.91 14.63 -32.76
C VAL A 402 -13.99 15.64 -32.40
N GLU A 403 -14.44 16.43 -33.37
CA GLU A 403 -15.55 17.38 -33.23
C GLU A 403 -16.73 16.93 -34.11
N LEU A 404 -17.64 16.17 -33.51
CA LEU A 404 -18.96 15.92 -34.06
C LEU A 404 -19.95 16.70 -33.19
N ALA A 405 -20.84 17.49 -33.79
CA ALA A 405 -21.88 18.22 -33.06
C ALA A 405 -22.96 17.23 -32.55
N LEU A 406 -22.59 16.45 -31.53
CA LEU A 406 -23.38 15.36 -30.94
C LEU A 406 -23.38 15.48 -29.43
N ASP A 407 -24.53 15.19 -28.83
CA ASP A 407 -24.66 15.04 -27.39
C ASP A 407 -24.08 13.68 -26.99
N ALA A 408 -22.87 13.68 -26.41
CA ALA A 408 -22.15 12.48 -26.02
C ALA A 408 -21.84 12.50 -24.52
N TYR A 409 -22.67 11.83 -23.73
CA TYR A 409 -22.53 11.74 -22.28
C TYR A 409 -23.30 10.54 -21.73
N LEU A 410 -22.98 10.09 -20.52
CA LEU A 410 -23.75 9.13 -19.75
C LEU A 410 -24.85 9.87 -18.96
N PRO A 411 -26.15 9.65 -19.27
CA PRO A 411 -27.24 10.32 -18.57
C PRO A 411 -27.32 9.92 -17.10
N VAL A 412 -27.74 10.86 -16.24
CA VAL A 412 -27.91 10.63 -14.79
C VAL A 412 -28.97 9.56 -14.50
N ASP A 413 -29.98 9.45 -15.36
CA ASP A 413 -31.04 8.46 -15.22
C ASP A 413 -30.59 7.04 -15.61
N TYR A 414 -29.51 6.93 -16.39
CA TYR A 414 -28.92 5.66 -16.83
C TYR A 414 -27.88 5.15 -15.83
N VAL A 415 -26.94 6.03 -15.43
CA VAL A 415 -25.97 5.74 -14.35
C VAL A 415 -26.17 6.75 -13.23
N ARG A 416 -26.86 6.30 -12.16
CA ARG A 416 -27.25 7.14 -11.02
C ARG A 416 -26.08 7.45 -10.10
N ASP A 417 -25.19 6.48 -9.89
CA ASP A 417 -24.00 6.65 -9.04
C ASP A 417 -22.96 7.53 -9.75
N GLU A 418 -22.57 8.62 -9.10
CA GLU A 418 -21.63 9.59 -9.65
C GLU A 418 -20.20 9.06 -9.75
N ILE A 419 -19.76 8.25 -8.78
CA ILE A 419 -18.42 7.65 -8.74
C ILE A 419 -18.30 6.62 -9.87
N GLU A 420 -19.31 5.78 -10.03
CA GLU A 420 -19.40 4.79 -11.09
C GLU A 420 -19.40 5.46 -12.48
N ARG A 421 -20.17 6.54 -12.65
CA ARG A 421 -20.21 7.31 -13.89
C ARG A 421 -18.84 7.92 -14.24
N VAL A 422 -18.12 8.44 -13.25
CA VAL A 422 -16.75 8.96 -13.45
C VAL A 422 -15.78 7.85 -13.83
N ASP A 423 -15.87 6.67 -13.22
CA ASP A 423 -15.03 5.53 -13.59
C ASP A 423 -15.30 5.08 -15.03
N LEU A 424 -16.57 5.00 -15.44
CA LEU A 424 -16.96 4.67 -16.82
C LEU A 424 -16.44 5.69 -17.85
N TYR A 425 -16.45 6.99 -17.52
CA TYR A 425 -15.80 8.01 -18.36
C TYR A 425 -14.29 7.85 -18.46
N ARG A 426 -13.64 7.52 -17.35
CA ARG A 426 -12.19 7.27 -17.34
C ARG A 426 -11.85 6.05 -18.19
N ARG A 427 -12.61 4.97 -18.04
CA ARG A 427 -12.44 3.73 -18.81
C ARG A 427 -12.69 3.96 -20.30
N SER A 428 -13.76 4.65 -20.68
CA SER A 428 -14.04 4.95 -22.10
C SER A 428 -12.95 5.80 -22.77
N SER A 429 -12.38 6.77 -22.05
CA SER A 429 -11.25 7.58 -22.54
C SER A 429 -9.92 6.81 -22.62
N GLY A 430 -9.75 5.82 -21.74
CA GLY A 430 -8.57 4.98 -21.60
C GLY A 430 -8.53 3.76 -22.53
N VAL A 431 -9.58 3.49 -23.30
CA VAL A 431 -9.62 2.37 -24.24
C VAL A 431 -8.56 2.54 -25.34
N HIS A 432 -7.85 1.46 -25.64
CA HIS A 432 -6.80 1.41 -26.66
C HIS A 432 -7.14 0.53 -27.85
N THR A 433 -8.13 -0.35 -27.74
CA THR A 433 -8.53 -1.27 -28.82
C THR A 433 -10.04 -1.29 -29.04
N LEU A 434 -10.47 -1.68 -30.24
CA LEU A 434 -11.91 -1.81 -30.54
C LEU A 434 -12.59 -2.91 -29.71
N ALA A 435 -11.86 -3.99 -29.40
CA ALA A 435 -12.36 -5.09 -28.57
C ALA A 435 -12.67 -4.62 -27.14
N GLU A 436 -11.77 -3.87 -26.51
CA GLU A 436 -12.00 -3.28 -25.19
C GLU A 436 -13.21 -2.32 -25.17
N LEU A 437 -13.48 -1.65 -26.30
CA LEU A 437 -14.64 -0.77 -26.41
C LEU A 437 -15.95 -1.57 -26.55
N ASP A 438 -15.91 -2.69 -27.26
CA ASP A 438 -17.04 -3.62 -27.38
C ASP A 438 -17.34 -4.27 -26.02
N ASP A 439 -16.31 -4.73 -25.29
CA ASP A 439 -16.45 -5.26 -23.93
C ASP A 439 -17.10 -4.23 -22.98
N LEU A 440 -16.69 -2.96 -23.08
CA LEU A 440 -17.29 -1.88 -22.29
C LEU A 440 -18.76 -1.64 -22.68
N ALA A 441 -19.11 -1.77 -23.96
CA ALA A 441 -20.48 -1.61 -24.43
C ALA A 441 -21.38 -2.76 -23.95
N GLU A 442 -20.88 -4.00 -24.00
CA GLU A 442 -21.57 -5.17 -23.45
C GLU A 442 -21.79 -5.04 -21.94
N GLU A 443 -20.76 -4.63 -21.20
CA GLU A 443 -20.86 -4.38 -19.77
C GLU A 443 -21.91 -3.31 -19.44
N LEU A 444 -21.96 -2.21 -20.19
CA LEU A 444 -22.97 -1.16 -20.00
C LEU A 444 -24.38 -1.70 -20.23
N LEU A 445 -24.56 -2.52 -21.27
CA LEU A 445 -25.83 -3.16 -21.58
C LEU A 445 -26.27 -4.13 -20.47
N GLU A 446 -25.35 -4.97 -19.99
CA GLU A 446 -25.63 -5.97 -18.95
C GLU A 446 -25.97 -5.33 -17.60
N ARG A 447 -25.29 -4.24 -17.24
CA ARG A 447 -25.43 -3.61 -15.92
C ARG A 447 -26.56 -2.59 -15.87
N PHE A 448 -26.77 -1.83 -16.94
CA PHE A 448 -27.68 -0.67 -16.93
C PHE A 448 -28.81 -0.77 -17.96
N GLY A 449 -28.82 -1.81 -18.79
CA GLY A 449 -29.83 -2.01 -19.83
C GLY A 449 -29.53 -1.25 -21.12
N GLU A 450 -30.56 -1.05 -21.95
CA GLU A 450 -30.41 -0.43 -23.28
C GLU A 450 -29.69 0.92 -23.23
N LEU A 451 -28.67 1.07 -24.09
CA LEU A 451 -27.86 2.26 -24.16
C LEU A 451 -28.67 3.46 -24.72
N PRO A 452 -28.80 4.56 -23.97
CA PRO A 452 -29.41 5.79 -24.47
C PRO A 452 -28.60 6.38 -25.62
N GLU A 453 -29.25 7.17 -26.49
CA GLU A 453 -28.60 7.83 -27.62
C GLU A 453 -27.34 8.64 -27.21
N PRO A 454 -27.31 9.40 -26.09
CA PRO A 454 -26.08 10.07 -25.66
C PRO A 454 -24.93 9.12 -25.27
N ALA A 455 -25.24 7.93 -24.75
CA ALA A 455 -24.24 6.93 -24.40
C ALA A 455 -23.69 6.23 -25.66
N LEU A 456 -24.56 5.95 -26.64
CA LEU A 456 -24.16 5.44 -27.95
C LEU A 456 -23.23 6.44 -28.67
N ASN A 457 -23.53 7.73 -28.61
CA ASN A 457 -22.66 8.77 -29.15
C ASN A 457 -21.29 8.82 -28.47
N LEU A 458 -21.23 8.63 -27.14
CA LEU A 458 -19.97 8.57 -26.39
C LEU A 458 -19.07 7.39 -26.81
N LEU A 459 -19.66 6.20 -26.98
CA LEU A 459 -18.96 5.03 -27.50
C LEU A 459 -18.54 5.24 -28.96
N GLY A 460 -19.41 5.84 -29.78
CA GLY A 460 -19.12 6.19 -31.17
C GLY A 460 -17.94 7.16 -31.31
N LEU A 461 -17.86 8.20 -30.48
CA LEU A 461 -16.71 9.10 -30.44
C LEU A 461 -15.41 8.38 -30.08
N SER A 462 -15.48 7.48 -29.09
CA SER A 462 -14.32 6.67 -28.67
C SER A 462 -13.85 5.74 -29.80
N ARG A 463 -14.80 5.13 -30.53
CA ARG A 463 -14.52 4.29 -31.71
C ARG A 463 -13.86 5.08 -32.84
N ILE A 464 -14.38 6.26 -33.17
CA ILE A 464 -13.82 7.15 -34.19
C ILE A 464 -12.40 7.58 -33.81
N LYS A 465 -12.16 7.89 -32.53
CA LYS A 465 -10.83 8.26 -32.03
C LYS A 465 -9.82 7.13 -32.21
N LEU A 466 -10.21 5.87 -31.98
CA LEU A 466 -9.36 4.70 -32.19
C LEU A 466 -9.04 4.49 -33.67
N LEU A 467 -10.07 4.48 -34.53
CA LEU A 467 -9.90 4.33 -35.97
C LEU A 467 -9.07 5.46 -36.59
N ALA A 468 -9.24 6.69 -36.10
CA ALA A 468 -8.45 7.83 -36.52
C ALA A 468 -6.97 7.70 -36.14
N ARG A 469 -6.66 7.15 -34.96
CA ARG A 469 -5.29 6.85 -34.55
C ARG A 469 -4.63 5.81 -35.45
N GLU A 470 -5.35 4.75 -35.81
CA GLU A 470 -4.81 3.68 -36.69
C GLU A 470 -4.39 4.23 -38.07
N VAL A 471 -5.13 5.21 -38.59
CA VAL A 471 -4.88 5.85 -39.89
C VAL A 471 -3.90 7.03 -39.78
N GLY A 472 -3.45 7.38 -38.57
CA GLY A 472 -2.57 8.52 -38.32
C GLY A 472 -3.24 9.89 -38.44
N ALA A 473 -4.58 9.95 -38.40
CA ALA A 473 -5.31 11.21 -38.48
C ALA A 473 -5.12 12.04 -37.20
N THR A 474 -5.02 13.36 -37.34
CA THR A 474 -4.88 14.31 -36.23
C THR A 474 -6.20 14.95 -35.82
N ALA A 475 -7.16 15.09 -36.74
CA ALA A 475 -8.48 15.58 -36.40
C ALA A 475 -9.59 15.03 -37.31
N VAL A 476 -10.79 14.91 -36.75
CA VAL A 476 -12.03 14.50 -37.42
C VAL A 476 -13.12 15.50 -37.06
N ASN A 477 -13.56 16.31 -38.01
CA ASN A 477 -14.56 17.36 -37.79
C ASN A 477 -15.75 17.18 -38.71
N TYR A 478 -16.96 17.26 -38.17
CA TYR A 478 -18.20 17.27 -38.94
C TYR A 478 -18.99 18.56 -38.72
N ARG A 479 -19.12 19.37 -39.76
CA ARG A 479 -19.91 20.62 -39.74
C ARG A 479 -20.67 20.80 -41.05
N SER A 480 -21.91 21.30 -40.97
CA SER A 480 -22.72 21.63 -42.17
C SER A 480 -22.77 20.51 -43.22
N SER A 481 -22.98 19.27 -42.78
CA SER A 481 -23.08 18.09 -43.66
C SER A 481 -21.80 17.76 -44.44
N THR A 482 -20.65 18.24 -43.93
CA THR A 482 -19.31 18.01 -44.46
C THR A 482 -18.46 17.38 -43.37
N LEU A 483 -17.98 16.16 -43.61
CA LEU A 483 -16.95 15.53 -42.79
C LEU A 483 -15.57 15.94 -43.32
N SER A 484 -14.66 16.29 -42.42
CA SER A 484 -13.27 16.57 -42.74
C SER A 484 -12.32 15.83 -41.80
N ILE A 485 -11.38 15.09 -42.38
CA ILE A 485 -10.35 14.35 -41.66
C ILE A 485 -8.99 14.93 -42.07
N THR A 486 -8.17 15.32 -41.08
CA THR A 486 -6.85 15.91 -41.29
C THR A 486 -5.74 15.03 -40.74
N GLY A 487 -4.53 15.15 -41.27
CA GLY A 487 -3.35 14.40 -40.83
C GLY A 487 -3.14 13.07 -41.56
N VAL A 488 -3.95 12.77 -42.59
CA VAL A 488 -3.89 11.49 -43.31
C VAL A 488 -3.14 11.63 -44.64
N THR A 489 -2.22 10.71 -44.93
CA THR A 489 -1.60 10.56 -46.25
C THR A 489 -2.52 9.71 -47.13
N ALA A 490 -3.38 10.37 -47.92
CA ALA A 490 -4.27 9.66 -48.83
C ALA A 490 -3.47 9.00 -49.97
N THR A 491 -3.46 7.66 -50.04
CA THR A 491 -2.98 6.91 -51.22
C THR A 491 -3.91 7.18 -52.42
N LEU A 492 -3.40 6.97 -53.65
CA LEU A 492 -4.16 7.20 -54.89
C LEU A 492 -5.49 6.41 -54.97
N ALA A 493 -5.62 5.32 -54.19
CA ALA A 493 -6.82 4.48 -54.13
C ALA A 493 -7.86 4.92 -53.08
N ALA A 494 -7.47 5.74 -52.09
CA ALA A 494 -8.34 6.13 -50.98
C ALA A 494 -9.63 6.87 -51.40
N PRO A 495 -9.61 7.83 -52.34
CA PRO A 495 -10.84 8.53 -52.74
C PRO A 495 -11.86 7.66 -53.48
N ALA A 496 -11.45 6.53 -54.08
CA ALA A 496 -12.35 5.61 -54.76
C ALA A 496 -13.05 4.67 -53.77
N LEU A 497 -12.32 4.19 -52.75
CA LEU A 497 -12.84 3.34 -51.68
C LEU A 497 -13.81 4.11 -50.78
N ILE A 498 -13.49 5.36 -50.42
CA ILE A 498 -14.37 6.21 -49.61
C ILE A 498 -15.67 6.53 -50.36
N ARG A 499 -15.61 6.83 -51.67
CA ARG A 499 -16.82 7.05 -52.49
C ARG A 499 -17.72 5.82 -52.53
N LYS A 500 -17.12 4.63 -52.62
CA LYS A 500 -17.86 3.36 -52.63
C LYS A 500 -18.52 3.06 -51.27
N ALA A 501 -17.89 3.47 -50.17
CA ALA A 501 -18.40 3.25 -48.82
C ALA A 501 -19.48 4.25 -48.43
N THR A 502 -19.24 5.56 -48.62
CA THR A 502 -20.11 6.63 -48.07
C THR A 502 -21.16 7.16 -49.03
N GLY A 503 -21.03 6.86 -50.33
CA GLY A 503 -21.89 7.40 -51.39
C GLY A 503 -21.73 8.92 -51.63
N GLY A 504 -20.86 9.60 -50.88
CA GLY A 504 -20.67 11.05 -50.92
C GLY A 504 -19.62 11.52 -51.93
N ILE A 505 -19.57 12.84 -52.15
CA ILE A 505 -18.53 13.48 -52.97
C ILE A 505 -17.27 13.61 -52.10
N VAL A 506 -16.19 12.95 -52.51
CA VAL A 506 -14.91 12.96 -51.80
C VAL A 506 -13.94 13.89 -52.50
N ALA A 507 -13.38 14.84 -51.76
CA ALA A 507 -12.23 15.63 -52.20
C ALA A 507 -11.04 15.33 -51.29
N GLY A 508 -9.91 14.94 -51.90
CA GLY A 508 -8.65 14.71 -51.21
C GLY A 508 -7.62 15.78 -51.61
N ARG A 509 -6.99 16.40 -50.62
CA ARG A 509 -5.73 17.14 -50.77
C ARG A 509 -4.68 16.45 -49.90
N GLU A 510 -3.38 16.66 -50.16
CA GLU A 510 -2.33 16.12 -49.28
C GLU A 510 -2.63 16.50 -47.82
N GLY A 511 -2.74 15.48 -46.95
CA GLY A 511 -3.02 15.68 -45.53
C GLY A 511 -4.47 15.94 -45.14
N ARG A 512 -5.44 15.97 -46.09
CA ARG A 512 -6.86 16.23 -45.77
C ARG A 512 -7.85 15.54 -46.72
N VAL A 513 -8.83 14.84 -46.14
CA VAL A 513 -9.95 14.23 -46.85
C VAL A 513 -11.25 14.89 -46.41
N THR A 514 -12.10 15.27 -47.36
CA THR A 514 -13.45 15.79 -47.08
C THR A 514 -14.51 14.97 -47.81
N VAL A 515 -15.59 14.65 -47.11
CA VAL A 515 -16.74 13.89 -47.63
C VAL A 515 -18.01 14.73 -47.46
N ASN A 516 -18.74 14.95 -48.56
CA ASN A 516 -19.96 15.75 -48.59
C ASN A 516 -21.16 14.92 -49.08
N GLY A 517 -22.34 15.17 -48.50
CA GLY A 517 -23.63 14.76 -49.10
C GLY A 517 -24.02 13.28 -48.92
N SER A 518 -23.55 12.61 -47.88
CA SER A 518 -24.02 11.26 -47.52
C SER A 518 -25.39 11.30 -46.82
N ALA A 519 -26.17 10.23 -46.95
CA ALA A 519 -27.43 10.04 -46.22
C ALA A 519 -27.23 9.51 -44.78
N SER A 520 -26.01 9.06 -44.45
CA SER A 520 -25.65 8.47 -43.16
C SER A 520 -25.45 9.52 -42.06
N GLY A 521 -25.66 9.12 -40.80
CA GLY A 521 -25.42 9.97 -39.63
C GLY A 521 -23.94 10.35 -39.46
N PRO A 522 -23.61 11.37 -38.65
CA PRO A 522 -22.23 11.88 -38.49
C PRO A 522 -21.25 10.84 -37.94
N VAL A 523 -21.69 9.95 -37.05
CA VAL A 523 -20.85 8.87 -36.48
C VAL A 523 -20.58 7.80 -37.54
N GLU A 524 -21.62 7.32 -38.22
CA GLU A 524 -21.55 6.28 -39.24
C GLU A 524 -20.69 6.73 -40.44
N LEU A 525 -20.90 7.97 -40.90
CA LEU A 525 -20.09 8.56 -41.96
C LEU A 525 -18.60 8.63 -41.60
N ALA A 526 -18.28 9.02 -40.37
CA ALA A 526 -16.89 9.11 -39.89
C ALA A 526 -16.25 7.72 -39.78
N GLU A 527 -16.99 6.74 -39.26
CA GLU A 527 -16.52 5.37 -39.14
C GLU A 527 -16.28 4.71 -40.51
N GLU A 528 -17.22 4.83 -41.44
CA GLU A 528 -17.08 4.30 -42.81
C GLU A 528 -15.89 4.93 -43.54
N THR A 529 -15.71 6.24 -43.39
CA THR A 529 -14.60 6.97 -44.01
C THR A 529 -13.26 6.51 -43.44
N LEU A 530 -13.14 6.38 -42.11
CA LEU A 530 -11.91 5.92 -41.46
C LEU A 530 -11.58 4.46 -41.78
N ARG A 531 -12.57 3.57 -41.79
CA ARG A 531 -12.39 2.16 -42.21
C ARG A 531 -11.98 2.05 -43.68
N ALA A 532 -12.51 2.90 -44.55
CA ALA A 532 -12.11 2.94 -45.95
C ALA A 532 -10.67 3.46 -46.12
N LEU A 533 -10.24 4.41 -45.29
CA LEU A 533 -8.86 4.90 -45.26
C LEU A 533 -7.88 3.86 -44.72
N ALA A 534 -8.25 3.08 -43.71
CA ALA A 534 -7.42 1.99 -43.19
C ALA A 534 -7.22 0.83 -44.18
N ARG A 535 -8.12 0.67 -45.16
CA ARG A 535 -8.05 -0.37 -46.21
C ARG A 535 -7.31 0.08 -47.47
N ALA A 536 -7.04 1.38 -47.61
CA ALA A 536 -6.40 2.00 -48.76
C ALA A 536 -4.88 2.14 -48.56
#